data_AF-A0A1D6JU96-F1
#
_entry.id   AF-A0A1D6JU96-F1
#
_cell.length_a   1.000
_cell.length_b   1.000
_cell.length_c   1.000
_cell.angle_alpha   90.00
_cell.angle_beta   90.00
_cell.angle_gamma   90.00
#
_symmetry.space_group_name_H-M   'P 1'
#
loop_
_entity.id
_entity.type
_entity.pdbx_description
1 polymer ?
#
loop_
_entity_poly.entity_id
_entity_poly.type
_entity_poly.pdbx_seq_one_letter_code
_entity_poly.pdbx_strand_id
1 'polypeptide(L)'
;MAATAAAAGVEFPLIGVAVATLIVTVLVAAVMRRRRRPWHQAPLVEGKPAPEAGCAVSDGGTDVIIVGAGVAGSALAYTLGKDGRRVHVIERDLTEPDRIVGELLQPGGYLKLIELGLQDCVEEIDAQRVLGYALFKDGRNTKLAYPLEKFHSDVAGRSFHNGRFIQRMRQKAASLPK
;
A
#
# COMPACT_ATOMS: atom_id res chain seq x y z
N MET A 1 -34.77 42.82 -17.62
CA MET A 1 -34.68 42.06 -18.89
C MET A 1 -33.66 40.94 -18.69
N ALA A 2 -34.14 39.72 -18.47
CA ALA A 2 -33.29 38.52 -18.40
C ALA A 2 -33.41 37.79 -19.74
N ALA A 3 -32.29 37.60 -20.44
CA ALA A 3 -32.24 36.79 -21.65
C ALA A 3 -31.89 35.36 -21.25
N THR A 4 -32.87 34.47 -21.41
CA THR A 4 -32.74 33.02 -21.34
C THR A 4 -31.99 32.53 -22.58
N ALA A 5 -30.82 31.91 -22.40
CA ALA A 5 -30.14 31.18 -23.46
C ALA A 5 -30.70 29.75 -23.50
N ALA A 6 -31.43 29.44 -24.58
CA ALA A 6 -31.91 28.10 -24.88
C ALA A 6 -30.71 27.15 -25.08
N ALA A 7 -30.62 26.11 -24.26
CA ALA A 7 -29.73 25.00 -24.52
C ALA A 7 -30.27 24.26 -25.75
N ALA A 8 -29.54 24.34 -26.86
CA ALA A 8 -29.81 23.55 -28.06
C ALA A 8 -29.73 22.06 -27.68
N GLY A 9 -30.88 21.39 -27.69
CA GLY A 9 -30.97 19.95 -27.56
C GLY A 9 -30.25 19.30 -28.74
N VAL A 10 -29.12 18.66 -28.46
CA VAL A 10 -28.44 17.82 -29.45
C VAL A 10 -29.21 16.50 -29.49
N GLU A 11 -30.14 16.36 -30.44
CA GLU A 11 -30.75 15.07 -30.74
C GLU A 11 -29.68 14.17 -31.36
N PHE A 12 -29.08 13.32 -30.53
CA PHE A 12 -28.27 12.23 -31.02
C PHE A 12 -29.21 11.18 -31.62
N PRO A 13 -29.06 10.79 -32.89
CA PRO A 13 -29.85 9.70 -33.44
C PRO A 13 -29.68 8.46 -32.55
N LEU A 14 -30.72 7.64 -32.40
CA LEU A 14 -30.70 6.39 -31.59
C LEU A 14 -29.43 5.55 -31.87
N ILE A 15 -28.96 5.58 -33.11
CA ILE A 15 -27.71 4.95 -33.57
C ILE A 15 -26.48 5.53 -32.85
N GLY A 16 -26.37 6.84 -32.69
CA GLY A 16 -25.28 7.51 -32.00
C GLY A 16 -25.23 7.21 -30.50
N VAL A 17 -26.40 7.14 -29.83
CA VAL A 17 -26.48 6.76 -28.41
C VAL A 17 -26.11 5.29 -28.22
N ALA A 18 -26.57 4.39 -29.12
CA ALA A 18 -26.21 2.98 -29.09
C ALA A 18 -24.70 2.77 -29.30
N VAL A 19 -24.09 3.48 -30.25
CA VAL A 19 -22.64 3.41 -30.52
C VAL A 19 -21.84 3.94 -29.33
N ALA A 20 -22.21 5.07 -28.74
CA ALA A 20 -21.53 5.60 -27.56
C ALA A 20 -21.61 4.64 -26.36
N THR A 21 -22.79 4.03 -26.14
CA THR A 21 -22.99 3.06 -25.06
C THR A 21 -22.18 1.79 -25.28
N LEU A 22 -22.09 1.31 -26.53
CA LEU A 22 -21.26 0.17 -26.90
C LEU A 22 -19.76 0.46 -26.66
N ILE A 23 -19.29 1.65 -27.05
CA ILE A 23 -17.89 2.05 -26.85
C ILE A 23 -17.55 2.13 -25.36
N VAL A 24 -18.41 2.74 -24.55
CA VAL A 24 -18.19 2.86 -23.09
C VAL A 24 -18.21 1.49 -22.42
N THR A 25 -19.15 0.61 -22.78
CA THR A 25 -19.22 -0.74 -22.21
C THR A 25 -18.01 -1.59 -22.60
N VAL A 26 -17.53 -1.51 -23.84
CA VAL A 26 -16.30 -2.19 -24.29
C VAL A 26 -15.08 -1.66 -23.56
N LEU A 27 -14.95 -0.33 -23.40
CA LEU A 27 -13.83 0.27 -22.67
C LEU A 27 -13.83 -0.12 -21.19
N VAL A 28 -14.99 -0.08 -20.52
CA VAL A 28 -15.14 -0.51 -19.12
C VAL A 28 -14.83 -2.00 -18.99
N ALA A 29 -15.34 -2.86 -19.87
CA ALA A 29 -15.04 -4.29 -19.86
C ALA A 29 -13.55 -4.59 -20.11
N ALA A 30 -12.90 -3.85 -21.01
CA ALA A 30 -11.46 -3.98 -21.28
C ALA A 30 -10.62 -3.54 -20.07
N VAL A 31 -10.98 -2.44 -19.41
CA VAL A 31 -10.34 -1.96 -18.18
C VAL A 31 -10.55 -2.94 -17.03
N MET A 32 -11.76 -3.47 -16.87
CA MET A 32 -12.08 -4.48 -15.85
C MET A 32 -11.35 -5.81 -16.11
N ARG A 33 -11.18 -6.23 -17.38
CA ARG A 33 -10.33 -7.38 -17.75
C ARG A 33 -8.85 -7.11 -17.45
N ARG A 34 -8.37 -5.88 -17.61
CA ARG A 34 -7.00 -5.50 -17.25
C ARG A 34 -6.75 -5.57 -15.74
N ARG A 35 -7.74 -5.19 -14.93
CA ARG A 35 -7.72 -5.34 -13.45
C ARG A 35 -7.85 -6.79 -13.00
N ARG A 36 -8.57 -7.62 -13.76
CA ARG A 36 -8.67 -9.07 -13.55
C ARG A 36 -7.63 -9.85 -14.35
N ARG A 37 -6.41 -9.31 -14.55
CA ARG A 37 -5.31 -10.21 -14.89
C ARG A 37 -5.19 -11.18 -13.72
N PRO A 38 -5.48 -12.48 -13.91
CA PRO A 38 -5.09 -13.46 -12.93
C PRO A 38 -3.58 -13.27 -12.76
N TRP A 39 -3.09 -13.34 -11.52
CA TRP A 39 -1.66 -13.53 -11.34
C TRP A 39 -1.32 -14.80 -12.13
N HIS A 40 -0.73 -14.63 -13.31
CA HIS A 40 -0.06 -15.74 -13.97
C HIS A 40 1.03 -16.12 -12.98
N GLN A 41 0.86 -17.29 -12.35
CA GLN A 41 1.97 -17.97 -11.72
C GLN A 41 3.05 -18.02 -12.80
N ALA A 42 4.13 -17.25 -12.59
CA ALA A 42 5.34 -17.49 -13.37
C ALA A 42 5.65 -18.99 -13.17
N PRO A 43 5.99 -19.74 -14.23
CA PRO A 43 6.39 -21.12 -14.07
C PRO A 43 7.46 -21.15 -12.98
N LEU A 44 7.22 -21.91 -11.91
CA LEU A 44 8.26 -22.18 -10.94
C LEU A 44 9.38 -22.85 -11.73
N VAL A 45 10.50 -22.14 -11.89
CA VAL A 45 11.71 -22.74 -12.43
C VAL A 45 12.05 -23.85 -11.46
N GLU A 46 11.97 -25.11 -11.91
CA GLU A 46 12.45 -26.24 -11.12
C GLU A 46 13.93 -25.98 -10.81
N GLY A 47 14.18 -25.58 -9.57
CA GLY A 47 15.54 -25.35 -9.08
C GLY A 47 16.27 -26.69 -9.11
N LYS A 48 17.40 -26.72 -9.84
CA LYS A 48 18.34 -27.84 -9.76
C LYS A 48 18.73 -28.05 -8.29
N PRO A 49 18.61 -29.27 -7.73
CA PRO A 49 18.96 -29.50 -6.34
C PRO A 49 20.43 -29.14 -6.11
N ALA A 50 20.67 -28.39 -5.04
CA ALA A 50 22.02 -28.12 -4.56
C ALA A 50 22.70 -29.45 -4.16
N PRO A 51 24.03 -29.58 -4.32
CA PRO A 51 24.73 -30.78 -3.90
C PRO A 51 24.51 -31.02 -2.41
N GLU A 52 24.08 -32.23 -2.07
CA GLU A 52 23.73 -32.62 -0.69
C GLU A 52 24.98 -32.71 0.17
N ALA A 53 25.29 -31.63 0.88
CA ALA A 53 26.07 -31.67 2.11
C ALA A 53 25.07 -31.62 3.27
N GLY A 54 24.98 -32.73 4.01
CA GLY A 54 23.92 -33.00 4.98
C GLY A 54 23.76 -31.95 6.09
N CYS A 55 22.61 -31.28 6.08
CA CYS A 55 21.81 -30.94 7.25
C CYS A 55 20.37 -31.20 6.84
N ALA A 56 19.69 -32.14 7.49
CA ALA A 56 18.29 -32.42 7.22
C ALA A 56 17.45 -31.19 7.57
N VAL A 57 17.13 -30.37 6.57
CA VAL A 57 16.13 -29.31 6.68
C VAL A 57 14.78 -30.02 6.59
N SER A 58 14.05 -30.06 7.70
CA SER A 58 12.66 -30.52 7.70
C SER A 58 11.89 -29.71 6.65
N ASP A 59 11.22 -30.41 5.73
CA ASP A 59 10.33 -29.84 4.69
C ASP A 59 9.05 -29.26 5.31
N GLY A 60 9.20 -28.37 6.28
CA GLY A 60 8.17 -27.40 6.64
C GLY A 60 8.14 -26.36 5.53
N GLY A 61 7.62 -26.74 4.35
CA GLY A 61 7.73 -25.96 3.11
C GLY A 61 7.44 -24.47 3.31
N THR A 62 8.15 -23.62 2.57
CA THR A 62 7.88 -22.18 2.54
C THR A 62 7.17 -21.87 1.23
N ASP A 63 6.05 -21.14 1.30
CA ASP A 63 5.31 -20.74 0.10
C ASP A 63 5.93 -19.49 -0.54
N VAL A 64 6.44 -18.58 0.29
CA VAL A 64 6.99 -17.29 -0.13
C VAL A 64 8.25 -16.95 0.68
N ILE A 65 9.34 -16.63 -0.02
CA ILE A 65 10.54 -16.02 0.57
C ILE A 65 10.53 -14.53 0.26
N ILE A 66 10.64 -13.69 1.29
CA ILE A 66 10.78 -12.24 1.17
C ILE A 66 12.19 -11.85 1.57
N VAL A 67 12.90 -11.17 0.66
CA VAL A 67 14.24 -10.64 0.93
C VAL A 67 14.12 -9.17 1.32
N GLY A 68 14.43 -8.88 2.59
CA GLY A 68 14.33 -7.58 3.25
C GLY A 68 13.12 -7.50 4.18
N ALA A 69 13.35 -7.19 5.46
CA ALA A 69 12.35 -6.91 6.49
C ALA A 69 12.27 -5.41 6.82
N GLY A 70 12.26 -4.57 5.78
CA GLY A 70 11.91 -3.15 5.89
C GLY A 70 10.39 -2.94 5.85
N VAL A 71 9.95 -1.70 5.64
CA VAL A 71 8.52 -1.33 5.60
C VAL A 71 7.70 -2.24 4.66
N ALA A 72 8.15 -2.41 3.41
CA ALA A 72 7.42 -3.20 2.42
C ALA A 72 7.44 -4.70 2.74
N GLY A 73 8.61 -5.24 3.12
CA GLY A 73 8.77 -6.66 3.39
C GLY A 73 8.02 -7.12 4.63
N SER A 74 8.08 -6.35 5.72
CA SER A 74 7.32 -6.65 6.94
C SER A 74 5.81 -6.51 6.73
N ALA A 75 5.36 -5.48 6.00
CA ALA A 75 3.95 -5.34 5.66
C ALA A 75 3.46 -6.53 4.82
N LEU A 76 4.21 -6.89 3.77
CA LEU A 76 3.88 -8.02 2.89
C LEU A 76 3.87 -9.34 3.66
N ALA A 77 4.85 -9.57 4.52
CA ALA A 77 4.93 -10.77 5.35
C ALA A 77 3.70 -10.90 6.26
N TYR A 78 3.32 -9.81 6.94
CA TYR A 78 2.14 -9.79 7.79
C TYR A 78 0.85 -10.07 6.99
N THR A 79 0.67 -9.42 5.84
CA THR A 79 -0.53 -9.63 5.01
C THR A 79 -0.61 -11.06 4.50
N LEU A 80 0.48 -11.60 3.95
CA LEU A 80 0.50 -12.98 3.44
C LEU A 80 0.36 -14.02 4.56
N GLY A 81 0.95 -13.77 5.73
CA GLY A 81 0.80 -14.64 6.90
C GLY A 81 -0.64 -14.68 7.41
N LYS A 82 -1.34 -13.52 7.43
CA LYS A 82 -2.77 -13.46 7.75
C LYS A 82 -3.63 -14.26 6.78
N ASP A 83 -3.21 -14.33 5.51
CA ASP A 83 -3.86 -15.12 4.48
C ASP A 83 -3.47 -16.61 4.51
N GLY A 84 -2.73 -17.05 5.55
CA GLY A 84 -2.37 -18.45 5.78
C GLY A 84 -1.18 -18.95 4.95
N ARG A 85 -0.36 -18.05 4.38
CA ARG A 85 0.86 -18.42 3.66
C ARG A 85 2.02 -18.65 4.63
N ARG A 86 2.83 -19.67 4.36
CA ARG A 86 4.09 -19.90 5.05
C ARG A 86 5.15 -18.96 4.48
N VAL A 87 5.41 -17.87 5.18
CA VAL A 87 6.32 -16.81 4.74
C VAL A 87 7.64 -16.90 5.48
N HIS A 88 8.74 -16.97 4.74
CA HIS A 88 10.08 -16.82 5.27
C HIS A 88 10.65 -15.45 4.90
N VAL A 89 11.09 -14.68 5.89
CA VAL A 89 11.67 -13.35 5.66
C VAL A 89 13.15 -13.38 6.01
N ILE A 90 14.00 -12.95 5.10
CA ILE A 90 15.44 -12.84 5.29
C ILE A 90 15.80 -11.36 5.32
N GLU A 91 16.41 -10.90 6.40
CA GLU A 91 16.91 -9.54 6.53
C GLU A 91 18.38 -9.60 6.90
N ARG A 92 19.17 -8.66 6.36
CA ARG A 92 20.60 -8.58 6.62
C ARG A 92 20.87 -8.25 8.09
N ASP A 93 20.08 -7.33 8.66
CA ASP A 93 20.21 -6.88 10.04
C ASP A 93 18.84 -6.61 10.71
N LEU A 94 18.57 -7.34 11.79
CA LEU A 94 17.34 -7.25 12.58
C LEU A 94 17.43 -6.26 13.75
N THR A 95 18.59 -5.63 13.99
CA THR A 95 18.65 -4.51 14.95
C THR A 95 17.79 -3.34 14.47
N GLU A 96 17.51 -2.41 15.38
CA GLU A 96 16.78 -1.20 15.05
C GLU A 96 17.58 -0.37 14.02
N PRO A 97 17.02 -0.07 12.84
CA PRO A 97 17.71 0.75 11.86
C PRO A 97 17.91 2.20 12.34
N ASP A 98 19.14 2.68 12.30
CA ASP A 98 19.47 4.09 12.53
C ASP A 98 19.68 4.82 11.18
N ARG A 99 18.68 5.60 10.76
CA ARG A 99 18.70 6.36 9.50
C ARG A 99 17.64 7.46 9.47
N ILE A 100 17.89 8.49 8.66
CA ILE A 100 17.02 9.66 8.49
C ILE A 100 15.88 9.50 7.48
N VAL A 101 15.82 8.37 6.78
CA VAL A 101 14.86 8.16 5.67
C VAL A 101 13.57 7.52 6.18
N GLY A 102 12.43 7.94 5.63
CA GLY A 102 11.13 7.30 5.90
C GLY A 102 10.55 7.65 7.27
N GLU A 103 10.78 8.88 7.74
CA GLU A 103 10.28 9.37 9.04
C GLU A 103 8.93 10.09 8.96
N LEU A 104 8.36 10.27 7.77
CA LEU A 104 7.05 10.88 7.57
C LEU A 104 6.15 9.98 6.71
N LEU A 105 5.13 9.40 7.32
CA LEU A 105 4.06 8.66 6.68
C LEU A 105 2.93 9.63 6.28
N GLN A 106 2.65 9.72 4.98
CA GLN A 106 1.55 10.54 4.47
C GLN A 106 0.18 9.98 4.89
N PRO A 107 -0.90 10.79 4.93
CA PRO A 107 -2.23 10.32 5.28
C PRO A 107 -2.69 9.10 4.48
N GLY A 108 -2.41 9.07 3.16
CA GLY A 108 -2.72 7.93 2.31
C GLY A 108 -1.96 6.65 2.69
N GLY A 109 -0.72 6.77 3.17
CA GLY A 109 0.05 5.65 3.69
C GLY A 109 -0.52 5.13 5.02
N TYR A 110 -0.94 6.04 5.90
CA TYR A 110 -1.61 5.67 7.15
C TYR A 110 -2.94 4.95 6.90
N LEU A 111 -3.74 5.40 5.93
CA LEU A 111 -4.94 4.70 5.48
C LEU A 111 -4.64 3.27 5.02
N LYS A 112 -3.52 3.05 4.33
CA LYS A 112 -3.09 1.71 3.94
C LYS A 112 -2.64 0.85 5.12
N LEU A 113 -2.03 1.43 6.16
CA LEU A 113 -1.77 0.67 7.40
C LEU A 113 -3.07 0.22 8.06
N ILE A 114 -4.10 1.08 8.12
CA ILE A 114 -5.42 0.72 8.65
C ILE A 114 -6.04 -0.43 7.84
N GLU A 115 -6.04 -0.32 6.50
CA GLU A 115 -6.58 -1.36 5.61
C GLU A 115 -5.91 -2.72 5.80
N LEU A 116 -4.60 -2.73 6.07
CA LEU A 116 -3.84 -3.97 6.30
C LEU A 116 -3.93 -4.48 7.75
N GLY A 117 -4.43 -3.67 8.69
CA GLY A 117 -4.45 -3.98 10.13
C GLY A 117 -3.07 -3.86 10.79
N LEU A 118 -2.32 -2.82 10.40
CA LEU A 118 -0.96 -2.48 10.82
C LEU A 118 -0.86 -1.07 11.46
N GLN A 119 -2.00 -0.39 11.66
CA GLN A 119 -2.03 0.98 12.19
C GLN A 119 -1.46 1.08 13.62
N ASP A 120 -1.54 0.02 14.42
CA ASP A 120 -0.95 -0.06 15.76
C ASP A 120 0.59 -0.06 15.76
N CYS A 121 1.21 -0.21 14.58
CA CYS A 121 2.66 -0.10 14.45
C CYS A 121 3.18 1.33 14.54
N VAL A 122 2.31 2.35 14.44
CA VAL A 122 2.69 3.75 14.72
C VAL A 122 2.32 4.19 16.13
N GLU A 123 1.74 3.31 16.94
CA GLU A 123 1.45 3.56 18.36
C GLU A 123 2.67 3.20 19.21
N GLU A 124 2.79 3.83 20.38
CA GLU A 124 3.86 3.58 21.37
C GLU A 124 5.30 3.85 20.88
N ILE A 125 5.47 4.51 19.73
CA ILE A 125 6.78 4.90 19.18
C ILE A 125 7.04 6.42 19.19
N ASP A 126 6.22 7.16 19.94
CA ASP A 126 6.23 8.64 19.98
C ASP A 126 5.94 9.28 18.60
N ALA A 127 5.04 8.66 17.83
CA ALA A 127 4.64 9.18 16.53
C ALA A 127 3.83 10.48 16.66
N GLN A 128 4.25 11.52 15.95
CA GLN A 128 3.61 12.81 15.91
C GLN A 128 2.56 12.87 14.80
N ARG A 129 1.35 13.36 15.12
CA ARG A 129 0.33 13.61 14.10
C ARG A 129 0.71 14.82 13.24
N VAL A 130 0.63 14.66 11.92
CA VAL A 130 0.94 15.72 10.95
C VAL A 130 -0.32 16.08 10.17
N LEU A 131 -0.79 17.32 10.35
CA LEU A 131 -2.06 17.81 9.77
C LEU A 131 -1.88 18.56 8.44
N GLY A 132 -0.64 18.79 8.03
CA GLY A 132 -0.30 19.54 6.83
C GLY A 132 1.11 20.10 6.92
N TYR A 133 1.39 21.13 6.13
CA TYR A 133 2.70 21.78 6.06
C TYR A 133 2.57 23.28 6.30
N ALA A 134 3.62 23.88 6.85
CA ALA A 134 3.82 25.33 6.78
C ALA A 134 4.90 25.60 5.72
N LEU A 135 4.61 26.51 4.79
CA LEU A 135 5.52 26.91 3.73
C LEU A 135 6.01 28.32 4.03
N PHE A 136 7.32 28.52 4.01
CA PHE A 136 7.98 29.81 4.23
C PHE A 136 8.83 30.16 3.01
N LYS A 137 8.64 31.35 2.45
CA LYS A 137 9.43 31.82 1.31
C LYS A 137 9.45 33.34 1.25
N ASP A 138 10.63 33.94 1.16
CA ASP A 138 10.84 35.38 1.00
C ASP A 138 10.08 36.23 2.06
N GLY A 139 10.16 35.84 3.34
CA GLY A 139 9.44 36.50 4.43
C GLY A 139 7.92 36.27 4.45
N ARG A 140 7.35 35.56 3.46
CA ARG A 140 5.95 35.15 3.43
C ARG A 140 5.78 33.76 3.99
N ASN A 141 4.62 33.50 4.58
CA ASN A 141 4.25 32.17 5.05
C ASN A 141 2.81 31.82 4.66
N THR A 142 2.54 30.51 4.53
CA THR A 142 1.20 29.96 4.38
C THR A 142 1.14 28.58 5.02
N LYS A 143 -0.07 28.15 5.41
CA LYS A 143 -0.33 26.80 5.92
C LYS A 143 -1.12 26.03 4.88
N LEU A 144 -0.61 24.86 4.51
CA LEU A 144 -1.26 23.91 3.62
C LEU A 144 -1.78 22.74 4.46
N ALA A 145 -3.07 22.76 4.80
CA ALA A 145 -3.71 21.63 5.47
C ALA A 145 -3.89 20.45 4.51
N TYR A 146 -3.81 19.23 5.01
CA TYR A 146 -4.24 18.06 4.24
C TYR A 146 -5.77 18.09 4.02
N PRO A 147 -6.27 17.68 2.84
CA PRO A 147 -7.70 17.62 2.54
C PRO A 147 -8.35 16.37 3.17
N LEU A 148 -8.69 16.48 4.46
CA LEU A 148 -9.09 15.33 5.29
C LEU A 148 -10.58 15.29 5.63
N GLU A 149 -11.39 16.19 5.09
CA GLU A 149 -12.79 16.43 5.49
C GLU A 149 -13.71 15.20 5.30
N LYS A 150 -13.33 14.30 4.38
CA LYS A 150 -14.10 13.09 4.05
C LYS A 150 -13.62 11.84 4.81
N PHE A 151 -12.63 11.97 5.69
CA PHE A 151 -12.02 10.85 6.41
C PHE A 151 -12.30 10.93 7.90
N HIS A 152 -12.09 9.82 8.62
CA HIS A 152 -12.19 9.79 10.07
C HIS A 152 -11.20 10.78 10.70
N SER A 153 -11.55 11.39 11.84
CA SER A 153 -10.76 12.46 12.49
C SER A 153 -9.33 12.06 12.88
N ASP A 154 -9.08 10.75 13.02
CA ASP A 154 -7.76 10.21 13.31
C ASP A 154 -6.83 10.14 12.07
N VAL A 155 -7.42 10.13 10.87
CA VAL A 155 -6.66 10.05 9.60
C VAL A 155 -5.87 11.33 9.41
N ALA A 156 -4.56 11.24 9.55
CA ALA A 156 -3.61 12.32 9.33
C ALA A 156 -2.23 11.70 9.02
N GLY A 157 -1.25 12.52 8.65
CA GLY A 157 0.13 12.05 8.55
C GLY A 157 0.65 11.61 9.92
N ARG A 158 1.73 10.82 9.91
CA ARG A 158 2.46 10.41 11.12
C ARG A 158 3.94 10.62 10.90
N SER A 159 4.60 11.36 11.77
CA SER A 159 6.06 11.49 11.81
C SER A 159 6.61 10.65 12.96
N PHE A 160 7.72 9.95 12.77
CA PHE A 160 8.29 9.07 13.79
C PHE A 160 9.75 8.73 13.46
N HIS A 161 10.49 8.20 14.43
CA HIS A 161 11.77 7.56 14.16
C HIS A 161 11.58 6.30 13.33
N ASN A 162 12.26 6.21 12.17
CA ASN A 162 12.06 5.12 11.22
C ASN A 162 12.40 3.74 11.82
N GLY A 163 13.45 3.67 12.65
CA GLY A 163 13.89 2.45 13.30
C GLY A 163 12.79 1.81 14.15
N ARG A 164 12.22 2.59 15.07
CA ARG A 164 11.10 2.18 15.93
C ARG A 164 9.91 1.67 15.13
N PHE A 165 9.51 2.38 14.06
CA PHE A 165 8.42 1.95 13.20
C PHE A 165 8.70 0.60 12.54
N ILE A 166 9.92 0.39 12.00
CA ILE A 166 10.31 -0.88 11.40
C ILE A 166 10.30 -2.01 12.43
N GLN A 167 10.76 -1.77 13.67
CA GLN A 167 10.72 -2.79 14.72
C GLN A 167 9.28 -3.19 15.07
N ARG A 168 8.35 -2.23 15.17
CA ARG A 168 6.93 -2.54 15.36
C ARG A 168 6.36 -3.38 14.21
N MET A 169 6.66 -3.02 12.97
CA MET A 169 6.22 -3.77 11.78
C MET A 169 6.78 -5.20 11.76
N ARG A 170 8.05 -5.38 12.13
CA ARG A 170 8.71 -6.71 12.23
C ARG A 170 8.08 -7.56 13.34
N GLN A 171 7.88 -6.98 14.53
CA GLN A 171 7.22 -7.65 15.66
C GLN A 171 5.81 -8.10 15.29
N LYS A 172 5.05 -7.24 14.62
CA LYS A 172 3.69 -7.53 14.17
C LYS A 172 3.64 -8.64 13.12
N ALA A 173 4.57 -8.65 12.16
CA ALA A 173 4.71 -9.74 11.20
C ALA A 173 5.06 -11.07 11.90
N ALA A 174 5.96 -11.03 12.88
CA ALA A 174 6.42 -12.21 13.62
C ALA A 174 5.40 -12.74 14.64
N SER A 175 4.35 -11.98 14.98
CA SER A 175 3.31 -12.43 15.92
C SER A 175 2.31 -13.41 15.30
N LEU A 176 2.36 -13.60 13.97
CA LEU A 176 1.49 -14.55 13.28
C LEU A 176 1.96 -15.99 13.50
N PRO A 177 1.03 -16.98 13.49
CA PRO A 177 1.38 -18.39 13.58
C PRO A 177 2.34 -18.82 12.45
N LYS A 178 3.19 -19.80 12.75
CA LYS A 178 4.11 -20.42 11.79
C LYS A 178 3.45 -21.58 11.06
#